data_AF-A0A0A1TLQ0-F1
#
_entry.id   AF-A0A0A1TLQ0-F1
#
_cell.length_a   1.000
_cell.length_b   1.000
_cell.length_c   1.000
_cell.angle_alpha   90.00
_cell.angle_beta   90.00
_cell.angle_gamma   90.00
#
_symmetry.space_group_name_H-M   'P 1'
#
loop_
_entity.id
_entity.type
_entity.pdbx_description
1 polymer ?
#
loop_
_entity_poly.entity_id
_entity_poly.type
_entity_poly.pdbx_seq_one_letter_code
_entity_poly.pdbx_strand_id
1 'polypeptide(L)'
;MAAESFAVASAFDRAISELEQLESRPYCHRIATALLVKNCQQLFDVDTASEVDSTSSRDLVDAYAISLAICDLERGRIPIPYQCKSFQETSLAKLSPRKGHGLHVSSEEVNQCIQAFAADNKMWETWHNYRHRTEVYCQVAGADREKDSTVQFYKHIASIMAEFFDSVDKNQDRLSEFHKRHLNDAHTAYEKLFSNIEDIQDAISTLRSHISQSNAAAEVLIWSKLDDSELTL
;
A
#
# COMPACT_ATOMS: atom_id res chain seq x y z
N MET A 1 6.25 -15.69 -17.60
CA MET A 1 4.95 -15.83 -16.90
C MET A 1 4.65 -17.26 -16.42
N ALA A 2 4.35 -18.25 -17.29
CA ALA A 2 4.00 -19.61 -16.80
C ALA A 2 5.17 -20.35 -16.12
N ALA A 3 6.38 -20.27 -16.69
CA ALA A 3 7.59 -20.90 -16.14
C ALA A 3 8.03 -20.28 -14.80
N GLU A 4 7.87 -18.96 -14.63
CA GLU A 4 8.14 -18.27 -13.36
C GLU A 4 7.13 -18.68 -12.27
N SER A 5 5.84 -18.86 -12.62
CA SER A 5 4.83 -19.31 -11.67
C SER A 5 5.08 -20.73 -11.14
N PHE A 6 5.59 -21.62 -12.01
CA PHE A 6 5.91 -23.00 -11.64
C PHE A 6 7.17 -23.09 -10.77
N ALA A 7 8.18 -22.27 -11.07
CA ALA A 7 9.39 -22.17 -10.27
C ALA A 7 9.08 -21.68 -8.83
N VAL A 8 8.24 -20.65 -8.71
CA VAL A 8 7.82 -20.10 -7.41
C VAL A 8 6.98 -21.10 -6.61
N ALA A 9 6.05 -21.83 -7.24
CA ALA A 9 5.28 -22.87 -6.58
C ALA A 9 6.19 -24.00 -6.04
N SER A 10 7.15 -24.47 -6.84
CA SER A 10 8.08 -25.52 -6.42
C SER A 10 9.04 -25.09 -5.30
N ALA A 11 9.42 -23.80 -5.27
CA ALA A 11 10.25 -23.24 -4.20
C ALA A 11 9.45 -23.09 -2.90
N PHE A 12 8.16 -22.73 -3.00
CA PHE A 12 7.26 -22.59 -1.85
C PHE A 12 6.93 -23.95 -1.23
N ASP A 13 6.65 -24.97 -2.03
CA ASP A 13 6.41 -26.34 -1.53
C ASP A 13 7.67 -26.93 -0.86
N ARG A 14 8.85 -26.66 -1.41
CA ARG A 14 10.13 -27.01 -0.77
C ARG A 14 10.32 -26.26 0.54
N ALA A 15 10.01 -24.97 0.58
CA ALA A 15 10.10 -24.16 1.79
C ALA A 15 9.16 -24.64 2.90
N ILE A 16 7.90 -24.99 2.56
CA ILE A 16 6.95 -25.57 3.51
C ILE A 16 7.44 -26.93 4.03
N SER A 17 7.90 -27.82 3.16
CA SER A 17 8.46 -29.11 3.57
C SER A 17 9.68 -28.96 4.48
N GLU A 18 10.54 -27.97 4.23
CA GLU A 18 11.67 -27.66 5.10
C GLU A 18 11.22 -27.04 6.44
N LEU A 19 10.17 -26.21 6.45
CA LEU A 19 9.58 -25.64 7.67
C LEU A 19 8.91 -26.71 8.55
N GLU A 20 8.16 -27.64 7.97
CA GLU A 20 7.58 -28.79 8.68
C GLU A 20 8.69 -29.70 9.24
N GLN A 21 9.76 -29.93 8.47
CA GLN A 21 10.94 -30.62 8.97
C GLN A 21 11.59 -29.87 10.13
N LEU A 22 11.67 -28.54 10.10
CA LEU A 22 12.21 -27.72 11.19
C LEU A 22 11.35 -27.78 12.46
N GLU A 23 10.01 -27.82 12.36
CA GLU A 23 9.14 -27.98 13.53
C GLU A 23 9.37 -29.31 14.26
N SER A 24 9.72 -30.38 13.53
CA SER A 24 10.06 -31.69 14.09
C SER A 24 11.48 -31.78 14.68
N ARG A 25 12.33 -30.77 14.44
CA ARG A 25 13.75 -30.75 14.86
C ARG A 25 13.90 -30.27 16.31
N PRO A 26 14.99 -30.66 17.00
CA PRO A 26 15.25 -30.21 18.36
C PRO A 26 15.43 -28.69 18.43
N TYR A 27 15.30 -28.15 19.65
CA TYR A 27 15.28 -26.71 19.94
C TYR A 27 16.44 -25.93 19.31
N CYS A 28 17.67 -26.45 19.38
CA CYS A 28 18.86 -25.86 18.75
C CYS A 28 18.67 -25.56 17.26
N HIS A 29 18.22 -26.53 16.46
CA HIS A 29 17.96 -26.33 15.03
C HIS A 29 16.89 -25.28 14.77
N ARG A 30 15.81 -25.32 15.56
CA ARG A 30 14.69 -24.38 15.41
C ARG A 30 15.14 -22.94 15.63
N ILE A 31 15.94 -22.69 16.67
CA ILE A 31 16.48 -21.35 16.93
C ILE A 31 17.48 -20.95 15.84
N ALA A 32 18.44 -21.82 15.52
CA ALA A 32 19.46 -21.53 14.53
C ALA A 32 18.82 -21.14 13.19
N THR A 33 17.82 -21.88 12.74
CA THR A 33 17.13 -21.58 11.48
C THR A 33 16.22 -20.36 11.59
N ALA A 34 15.51 -20.15 12.70
CA ALA A 34 14.69 -18.94 12.87
C ALA A 34 15.55 -17.66 12.87
N LEU A 35 16.73 -17.72 13.50
CA LEU A 35 17.71 -16.63 13.47
C LEU A 35 18.25 -16.43 12.05
N LEU A 36 18.64 -17.50 11.36
CA LEU A 36 19.12 -17.44 9.98
C LEU A 36 18.10 -16.77 9.06
N VAL A 37 16.87 -17.29 8.96
CA VAL A 37 15.82 -16.78 8.06
C VAL A 37 15.60 -15.28 8.28
N LYS A 38 15.54 -14.84 9.55
CA LYS A 38 15.38 -13.43 9.86
C LYS A 38 16.57 -12.57 9.41
N ASN A 39 17.80 -13.02 9.67
CA ASN A 39 18.99 -12.26 9.26
C ASN A 39 19.16 -12.26 7.73
N CYS A 40 18.78 -13.34 7.03
CA CYS A 40 18.73 -13.36 5.56
C CYS A 40 17.75 -12.30 5.04
N GLN A 41 16.55 -12.17 5.62
CA GLN A 41 15.58 -11.14 5.22
C GLN A 41 16.15 -9.72 5.34
N GLN A 42 16.98 -9.46 6.37
CA GLN A 42 17.62 -8.16 6.59
C GLN A 42 18.74 -7.86 5.59
N LEU A 43 19.46 -8.87 5.08
CA LEU A 43 20.48 -8.69 4.04
C LEU A 43 19.92 -8.14 2.72
N PHE A 44 18.63 -8.36 2.44
CA PHE A 44 17.96 -7.85 1.24
C PHE A 44 17.37 -6.44 1.41
N ASP A 45 17.72 -5.70 2.48
CA ASP A 45 17.19 -4.36 2.76
C ASP A 45 17.93 -3.29 1.96
N VAL A 46 17.26 -2.76 0.94
CA VAL A 46 17.85 -1.91 -0.12
C VAL A 46 18.25 -0.52 0.38
N ASP A 47 17.73 -0.07 1.54
CA ASP A 47 18.02 1.27 2.07
C ASP A 47 19.36 1.39 2.82
N THR A 48 20.10 0.29 2.99
CA THR A 48 21.47 0.30 3.52
C THR A 48 22.47 -0.39 2.60
N ALA A 49 22.15 -0.55 1.31
CA ALA A 49 23.04 -1.13 0.32
C ALA A 49 24.15 -0.17 -0.12
N SER A 50 24.88 0.40 0.84
CA SER A 50 26.27 0.81 0.61
C SER A 50 27.12 -0.43 0.83
N GLU A 51 27.45 -1.14 -0.26
CA GLU A 51 28.50 -2.18 -0.28
C GLU A 51 28.59 -3.00 1.02
N VAL A 52 27.47 -3.57 1.48
CA VAL A 52 27.50 -4.52 2.59
C VAL A 52 28.11 -5.80 2.02
N ASP A 53 29.44 -5.77 2.04
CA ASP A 53 30.44 -6.79 1.82
C ASP A 53 29.82 -8.17 1.54
N SER A 54 29.90 -8.65 0.30
CA SER A 54 29.43 -9.99 -0.09
C SER A 54 30.01 -11.13 0.79
N THR A 55 31.15 -10.85 1.44
CA THR A 55 31.76 -11.61 2.53
C THR A 55 30.82 -11.78 3.73
N SER A 56 30.07 -10.75 4.14
CA SER A 56 29.14 -10.81 5.27
C SER A 56 27.96 -11.77 5.05
N SER A 57 27.40 -11.85 3.84
CA SER A 57 26.34 -12.80 3.53
C SER A 57 26.85 -14.23 3.54
N ARG A 58 28.06 -14.46 3.03
CA ARG A 58 28.70 -15.77 3.04
C ARG A 58 29.02 -16.20 4.48
N ASP A 59 29.62 -15.31 5.26
CA ASP A 59 29.96 -15.58 6.65
C ASP A 59 28.71 -15.81 7.51
N LEU A 60 27.59 -15.12 7.23
CA LEU A 60 26.30 -15.38 7.85
C LEU A 60 25.81 -16.80 7.56
N VAL A 61 25.80 -17.19 6.28
CA VAL A 61 25.40 -18.53 5.84
C VAL A 61 26.29 -19.58 6.51
N ASP A 62 27.61 -19.39 6.45
CA ASP A 62 28.58 -20.31 7.02
C ASP A 62 28.45 -20.39 8.55
N ALA A 63 28.22 -19.27 9.25
CA ALA A 63 28.01 -19.20 10.69
C ALA A 63 26.78 -20.01 11.16
N TYR A 64 25.66 -19.89 10.45
CA TYR A 64 24.46 -20.67 10.79
C TYR A 64 24.55 -22.13 10.32
N ALA A 65 25.30 -22.42 9.25
CA ALA A 65 25.62 -23.79 8.87
C ALA A 65 26.47 -24.50 9.94
N ILE A 66 27.48 -23.81 10.48
CA ILE A 66 28.26 -24.27 11.63
C ILE A 66 27.34 -24.53 12.81
N SER A 67 26.48 -23.56 13.14
CA SER A 67 25.54 -23.67 14.26
C SER A 67 24.63 -24.91 14.14
N LEU A 68 24.07 -25.16 12.96
CA LEU A 68 23.22 -26.34 12.70
C LEU A 68 24.00 -27.65 12.77
N ALA A 69 25.23 -27.67 12.26
CA ALA A 69 26.10 -28.83 12.39
C ALA A 69 26.44 -29.10 13.85
N ILE A 70 26.77 -28.07 14.64
CA ILE A 70 27.04 -28.19 16.06
C ILE A 70 25.82 -28.73 16.82
N CYS A 71 24.60 -28.31 16.49
CA CYS A 71 23.39 -28.88 17.09
C CYS A 71 23.34 -30.42 16.95
N ASP A 72 23.73 -30.97 15.80
CA ASP A 72 23.80 -32.42 15.58
C ASP A 72 24.98 -33.07 16.31
N LEU A 73 26.15 -32.41 16.31
CA LEU A 73 27.35 -32.89 16.99
C LEU A 73 27.17 -32.95 18.52
N GLU A 74 26.59 -31.90 19.13
CA GLU A 74 26.28 -31.82 20.55
C GLU A 74 25.28 -32.92 20.95
N ARG A 75 24.24 -33.14 20.14
CA ARG A 75 23.29 -34.24 20.33
C ARG A 75 23.96 -35.61 20.21
N GLY A 76 24.92 -35.74 19.29
CA GLY A 76 25.77 -36.92 19.11
C GLY A 76 26.86 -37.10 20.18
N ARG A 77 26.96 -36.19 21.16
CA ARG A 77 28.03 -36.12 22.17
C ARG A 77 29.44 -36.10 21.57
N ILE A 78 29.57 -35.48 20.40
CA ILE A 78 30.85 -35.29 19.75
C ILE A 78 31.46 -33.99 20.31
N PRO A 79 32.73 -34.01 20.77
CA PRO A 79 33.36 -32.83 21.35
C PRO A 79 33.49 -31.71 20.33
N ILE A 80 33.02 -30.52 20.69
CA ILE A 80 33.07 -29.34 19.82
C ILE A 80 34.42 -28.62 20.01
N PRO A 81 35.14 -28.27 18.93
CA PRO A 81 36.37 -27.49 19.02
C PRO A 81 36.17 -26.15 19.75
N TYR A 82 37.18 -25.70 20.49
CA TYR A 82 37.11 -24.43 21.24
C TYR A 82 36.84 -23.22 20.32
N GLN A 83 37.39 -23.25 19.11
CA GLN A 83 37.21 -22.25 18.06
C GLN A 83 35.73 -22.07 17.68
N CYS A 84 34.91 -23.11 17.89
CA CYS A 84 33.52 -23.15 17.52
C CYS A 84 32.55 -22.78 18.66
N LYS A 85 33.06 -22.32 19.81
CA LYS A 85 32.25 -22.08 21.01
C LYS A 85 31.13 -21.04 20.82
N SER A 86 31.38 -20.02 19.99
CA SER A 86 30.40 -18.97 19.69
C SER A 86 29.16 -19.50 18.94
N PHE A 87 29.25 -20.67 18.31
CA PHE A 87 28.21 -21.26 17.47
C PHE A 87 27.39 -22.37 18.18
N GLN A 88 27.70 -22.67 19.44
CA GLN A 88 27.03 -23.71 20.23
C GLN A 88 25.60 -23.34 20.64
N GLU A 89 24.77 -24.35 20.96
CA GLU A 89 23.39 -24.15 21.43
C GLU A 89 23.31 -23.15 22.58
N THR A 90 24.26 -23.20 23.52
CA THR A 90 24.31 -22.30 24.68
C THR A 90 24.52 -20.83 24.31
N SER A 91 25.19 -20.56 23.19
CA SER A 91 25.40 -19.22 22.64
C SER A 91 24.15 -18.75 21.90
N LEU A 92 23.55 -19.63 21.10
CA LEU A 92 22.30 -19.36 20.35
C LEU A 92 21.11 -19.10 21.27
N ALA A 93 20.99 -19.84 22.37
CA ALA A 93 19.87 -19.72 23.32
C ALA A 93 19.81 -18.34 24.01
N LYS A 94 20.91 -17.58 24.01
CA LYS A 94 20.96 -16.21 24.54
C LYS A 94 20.45 -15.18 23.55
N LEU A 95 20.34 -15.55 22.27
CA LEU A 95 19.90 -14.67 21.20
C LEU A 95 18.38 -14.72 21.09
N SER A 96 17.78 -13.58 20.74
CA SER A 96 16.34 -13.49 20.55
C SER A 96 16.02 -13.27 19.07
N PRO A 97 15.35 -14.23 18.41
CA PRO A 97 14.85 -14.05 17.05
C PRO A 97 13.91 -12.85 16.94
N ARG A 98 13.19 -12.48 18.01
CA ARG A 98 12.26 -11.33 18.01
C ARG A 98 12.99 -9.98 17.99
N LYS A 99 14.12 -9.88 18.69
CA LYS A 99 14.85 -8.60 18.84
C LYS A 99 15.80 -8.27 17.68
N GLY A 100 15.97 -9.19 16.72
CA GLY A 100 16.85 -8.94 15.57
C GLY A 100 18.33 -9.00 15.91
N HIS A 101 18.68 -9.60 17.06
CA HIS A 101 20.07 -9.90 17.38
C HIS A 101 20.46 -11.19 16.65
N GLY A 102 21.25 -11.06 15.60
CA GLY A 102 21.89 -12.18 14.93
C GLY A 102 23.12 -12.68 15.69
N LEU A 103 23.71 -13.76 15.19
CA LEU A 103 25.01 -14.21 15.63
C LEU A 103 26.06 -13.18 15.19
N HIS A 104 26.55 -12.35 16.12
CA HIS A 104 27.63 -11.40 15.84
C HIS A 104 28.97 -12.13 15.98
N VAL A 105 29.46 -12.64 14.86
CA VAL A 105 30.77 -13.30 14.74
C VAL A 105 31.57 -12.65 13.63
N SER A 106 32.88 -12.55 13.83
CA SER A 106 33.80 -12.10 12.80
C SER A 106 34.05 -13.19 11.76
N SER A 107 34.39 -12.81 10.53
CA SER A 107 34.81 -13.74 9.47
C SER A 107 35.97 -14.64 9.92
N GLU A 108 36.86 -14.10 10.75
CA GLU A 108 37.99 -14.85 11.33
C GLU A 108 37.50 -15.98 12.25
N GLU A 109 36.54 -15.71 13.14
CA GLU A 109 35.95 -16.74 14.01
C GLU A 109 35.23 -17.84 13.20
N VAL A 110 34.51 -17.46 12.14
CA VAL A 110 33.87 -18.41 11.21
C VAL A 110 34.93 -19.29 10.56
N ASN A 111 35.97 -18.69 9.98
CA ASN A 111 37.04 -19.41 9.29
C ASN A 111 37.82 -20.35 10.23
N GLN A 112 38.14 -19.91 11.45
CA GLN A 112 38.82 -20.74 12.44
C GLN A 112 38.00 -21.97 12.81
N CYS A 113 36.68 -21.82 12.96
CA CYS A 113 35.81 -22.96 13.23
C CYS A 113 35.71 -23.92 12.02
N ILE A 114 35.60 -23.40 10.80
CA ILE A 114 35.59 -24.21 9.57
C ILE A 114 36.90 -25.01 9.43
N GLN A 115 38.04 -24.39 9.73
CA GLN A 115 39.34 -25.08 9.73
C GLN A 115 39.38 -26.20 10.77
N ALA A 116 38.80 -26.00 11.96
CA ALA A 116 38.69 -27.04 12.97
C ALA A 116 37.77 -28.19 12.51
N PHE A 117 36.69 -27.90 11.80
CA PHE A 117 35.81 -28.91 11.20
C PHE A 117 36.51 -29.70 10.10
N ALA A 118 37.34 -29.05 9.28
CA ALA A 118 38.11 -29.71 8.22
C ALA A 118 39.12 -30.74 8.76
N ALA A 119 39.48 -30.67 10.05
CA ALA A 119 40.33 -31.66 10.70
C ALA A 119 39.60 -32.99 11.04
N ASP A 120 38.27 -33.01 11.00
CA ASP A 120 37.42 -34.19 11.27
C ASP A 120 36.42 -34.41 10.13
N ASN A 121 36.56 -35.49 9.37
CA ASN A 121 35.71 -35.78 8.21
C ASN A 121 34.20 -35.78 8.54
N LYS A 122 33.82 -36.25 9.73
CA LYS A 122 32.41 -36.30 10.12
C LYS A 122 31.85 -34.91 10.38
N MET A 123 32.63 -34.04 11.04
CA MET A 123 32.24 -32.63 11.24
C MET A 123 32.18 -31.88 9.91
N TRP A 124 33.18 -32.08 9.07
CA TRP A 124 33.27 -31.48 7.73
C TRP A 124 32.07 -31.82 6.85
N GLU A 125 31.73 -33.10 6.72
CA GLU A 125 30.57 -33.55 5.93
C GLU A 125 29.25 -33.01 6.50
N THR A 126 29.10 -32.99 7.83
CA THR A 126 27.91 -32.47 8.49
C THR A 126 27.72 -30.99 8.21
N TRP A 127 28.77 -30.18 8.34
CA TRP A 127 28.72 -28.75 8.01
C TRP A 127 28.45 -28.50 6.54
N HIS A 128 29.11 -29.22 5.64
CA HIS A 128 28.90 -29.05 4.21
C HIS A 128 27.44 -29.33 3.82
N ASN A 129 26.81 -30.34 4.42
CA ASN A 129 25.39 -30.63 4.24
C ASN A 129 24.48 -29.49 4.72
N TYR A 130 24.80 -28.86 5.85
CA TYR A 130 24.03 -27.73 6.35
C TYR A 130 24.25 -26.46 5.55
N ARG A 131 25.47 -26.22 5.03
CA ARG A 131 25.79 -25.03 4.23
C ARG A 131 24.86 -24.88 3.03
N HIS A 132 24.66 -25.95 2.26
CA HIS A 132 23.75 -25.92 1.13
C HIS A 132 22.30 -25.61 1.56
N ARG A 133 21.85 -26.18 2.69
CA ARG A 133 20.50 -25.93 3.21
C ARG A 133 20.34 -24.48 3.65
N THR A 134 21.34 -23.91 4.31
CA THR A 134 21.31 -22.52 4.76
C THR A 134 21.29 -21.53 3.59
N GLU A 135 21.99 -21.83 2.50
CA GLU A 135 21.90 -21.05 1.25
C GLU A 135 20.47 -21.07 0.70
N VAL A 136 19.85 -22.24 0.62
CA VAL A 136 18.46 -22.39 0.16
C VAL A 136 17.49 -21.63 1.07
N TYR A 137 17.67 -21.69 2.40
CA TYR A 137 16.84 -20.93 3.33
C TYR A 137 16.95 -19.42 3.11
N CYS A 138 18.17 -18.89 2.91
CA CYS A 138 18.33 -17.46 2.60
C CYS A 138 17.70 -17.07 1.27
N GLN A 139 17.82 -17.91 0.22
CA GLN A 139 17.19 -17.65 -1.08
C GLN A 139 15.67 -17.56 -0.96
N VAL A 140 15.06 -18.52 -0.26
CA VAL A 140 13.62 -18.52 0.00
C VAL A 140 13.21 -17.29 0.82
N ALA A 141 13.96 -16.98 1.88
CA ALA A 141 13.68 -15.83 2.73
C ALA A 141 13.73 -14.48 1.98
N GLY A 142 14.66 -14.36 1.02
CA GLY A 142 14.71 -13.21 0.11
C GLY A 142 13.51 -13.13 -0.82
N ALA A 143 13.15 -14.24 -1.47
CA ALA A 143 11.99 -14.31 -2.37
C ALA A 143 10.65 -14.03 -1.65
N ASP A 144 10.49 -14.55 -0.42
CA ASP A 144 9.32 -14.31 0.42
C ASP A 144 9.18 -12.82 0.78
N ARG A 145 10.30 -12.16 1.12
CA ARG A 145 10.31 -10.73 1.39
C ARG A 145 10.00 -9.87 0.16
N GLU A 146 10.55 -10.22 -1.00
CA GLU A 146 10.28 -9.52 -2.26
C GLU A 146 8.77 -9.54 -2.58
N LYS A 147 8.12 -10.70 -2.34
CA LYS A 147 6.68 -10.85 -2.46
C LYS A 147 5.91 -9.97 -1.46
N ASP A 148 6.31 -9.94 -0.20
CA ASP A 148 5.68 -9.10 0.82
C ASP A 148 5.80 -7.60 0.50
N SER A 149 6.97 -7.15 0.04
CA SER A 149 7.19 -5.78 -0.43
C SER A 149 6.28 -5.43 -1.61
N THR A 150 6.19 -6.33 -2.59
CA THR A 150 5.32 -6.20 -3.75
C THR A 150 3.84 -6.10 -3.35
N VAL A 151 3.38 -6.93 -2.42
CA VAL A 151 2.01 -6.89 -1.88
C VAL A 151 1.74 -5.57 -1.15
N GLN A 152 2.67 -5.08 -0.33
CA GLN A 152 2.52 -3.79 0.35
C GLN A 152 2.43 -2.63 -0.65
N PHE A 153 3.25 -2.65 -1.70
CA PHE A 153 3.19 -1.67 -2.78
C PHE A 153 1.83 -1.68 -3.50
N TYR A 154 1.32 -2.86 -3.88
CA TYR A 154 -0.01 -2.96 -4.49
C TYR A 154 -1.13 -2.49 -3.55
N LYS A 155 -1.04 -2.77 -2.25
CA LYS A 155 -1.98 -2.23 -1.25
C LYS A 155 -1.96 -0.71 -1.19
N HIS A 156 -0.76 -0.11 -1.23
CA HIS A 156 -0.61 1.34 -1.25
C HIS A 156 -1.22 1.96 -2.51
N ILE A 157 -0.94 1.40 -3.70
CA ILE A 157 -1.57 1.83 -4.96
C ILE A 157 -3.10 1.71 -4.88
N ALA A 158 -3.62 0.61 -4.37
CA ALA A 158 -5.06 0.41 -4.24
C ALA A 158 -5.71 1.46 -3.30
N SER A 159 -5.02 1.86 -2.22
CA SER A 159 -5.48 2.94 -1.33
C SER A 159 -5.54 4.28 -2.06
N ILE A 160 -4.48 4.64 -2.77
CA ILE A 160 -4.43 5.90 -3.55
C ILE A 160 -5.54 5.92 -4.60
N MET A 161 -5.76 4.81 -5.31
CA MET A 161 -6.84 4.68 -6.28
C MET A 161 -8.22 4.86 -5.64
N ALA A 162 -8.45 4.26 -4.48
CA ALA A 162 -9.71 4.41 -3.75
C ALA A 162 -9.97 5.87 -3.33
N GLU A 163 -8.95 6.57 -2.82
CA GLU A 163 -9.03 8.00 -2.47
C GLU A 163 -9.30 8.88 -3.71
N PHE A 164 -8.66 8.55 -4.84
CA PHE A 164 -8.89 9.24 -6.11
C PHE A 164 -10.34 9.07 -6.60
N PHE A 165 -10.86 7.84 -6.61
CA PHE A 165 -12.23 7.59 -7.05
C PHE A 165 -13.27 8.26 -6.12
N ASP A 166 -13.06 8.23 -4.80
CA ASP A 166 -13.91 8.95 -3.84
C ASP A 166 -13.91 10.47 -4.07
N SER A 167 -12.75 11.05 -4.39
CA SER A 167 -12.64 12.47 -4.74
C SER A 167 -13.36 12.81 -6.05
N VAL A 168 -13.25 11.96 -7.07
CA VAL A 168 -13.95 12.11 -8.35
C VAL A 168 -15.46 12.04 -8.15
N ASP A 169 -15.95 11.06 -7.39
CA ASP A 169 -17.38 10.86 -7.11
C ASP A 169 -17.97 12.07 -6.38
N LYS A 170 -17.28 12.57 -5.34
CA LYS A 170 -17.68 13.80 -4.64
C LYS A 170 -17.73 15.02 -5.55
N ASN A 171 -16.80 15.14 -6.51
CA ASN A 171 -16.81 16.26 -7.45
C ASN A 171 -17.95 16.13 -8.49
N GLN A 172 -18.27 14.91 -8.91
CA GLN A 172 -19.42 14.62 -9.77
C GLN A 172 -20.74 15.03 -9.09
N ASP A 173 -20.93 14.64 -7.83
CA ASP A 173 -22.11 14.99 -7.03
C ASP A 173 -22.26 16.50 -6.85
N ARG A 174 -21.16 17.19 -6.52
CA ARG A 174 -21.16 18.65 -6.38
C ARG A 174 -21.52 19.36 -7.68
N LEU A 175 -21.01 18.88 -8.81
CA LEU A 175 -21.33 19.45 -10.12
C LEU A 175 -22.81 19.22 -10.49
N SER A 176 -23.34 18.03 -10.20
CA SER A 176 -24.76 17.70 -10.38
C SER A 176 -25.66 18.61 -9.55
N GLU A 177 -25.36 18.78 -8.26
CA GLU A 177 -26.10 19.71 -7.39
C GLU A 177 -26.01 21.16 -7.89
N PHE A 178 -24.83 21.60 -8.31
CA PHE A 178 -24.61 22.95 -8.84
C PHE A 178 -25.47 23.19 -10.08
N HIS A 179 -25.47 22.26 -11.04
CA HIS A 179 -26.32 22.32 -12.22
C HIS A 179 -27.81 22.36 -11.87
N LYS A 180 -28.26 21.52 -10.93
CA LYS A 180 -29.67 21.50 -10.51
C LYS A 180 -30.12 22.83 -9.89
N ARG A 181 -29.28 23.43 -9.04
CA ARG A 181 -29.56 24.76 -8.45
C ARG A 181 -29.64 25.84 -9.53
N HIS A 182 -28.65 25.89 -10.42
CA HIS A 182 -28.65 26.89 -11.50
C HIS A 182 -29.83 26.77 -12.46
N LEU A 183 -30.26 25.55 -12.80
CA LEU A 183 -31.45 25.34 -13.64
C LEU A 183 -32.72 25.83 -12.93
N ASN A 184 -32.87 25.56 -11.63
CA ASN A 184 -34.02 26.05 -10.86
C ASN A 184 -34.04 27.57 -10.73
N ASP A 185 -32.88 28.19 -10.50
CA ASP A 185 -32.76 29.65 -10.40
C ASP A 185 -33.09 30.31 -11.74
N ALA A 186 -32.59 29.75 -12.85
CA ALA A 186 -32.91 30.21 -14.20
C ALA A 186 -34.41 30.09 -14.47
N HIS A 187 -35.02 28.95 -14.15
CA HIS A 187 -36.47 28.75 -14.32
C HIS A 187 -37.29 29.76 -13.51
N THR A 188 -36.93 29.99 -12.25
CA THR A 188 -37.60 30.97 -11.38
C THR A 188 -37.46 32.40 -11.91
N ALA A 189 -36.30 32.75 -12.48
CA ALA A 189 -36.10 34.05 -13.12
C ALA A 189 -36.95 34.21 -14.38
N TYR A 190 -37.09 33.16 -15.19
CA TYR A 190 -37.97 33.15 -16.36
C TYR A 190 -39.44 33.33 -15.97
N GLU A 191 -39.93 32.63 -14.95
CA GLU A 191 -41.31 32.78 -14.44
C GLU A 191 -41.59 34.21 -13.98
N LYS A 192 -40.66 34.83 -13.24
CA LYS A 192 -40.78 36.23 -12.83
C LYS A 192 -40.83 37.20 -14.02
N LEU A 193 -40.02 36.95 -15.06
CA LEU A 193 -40.06 37.76 -16.27
C LEU A 193 -41.40 37.63 -16.99
N PHE A 194 -41.96 36.42 -17.05
CA PHE A 194 -43.26 36.18 -17.67
C PHE A 194 -44.38 36.93 -16.94
N SER A 195 -44.42 36.81 -15.61
CA SER A 195 -45.37 37.55 -14.75
C SER A 195 -45.25 39.06 -14.95
N ASN A 196 -44.02 39.60 -14.98
CA ASN A 196 -43.82 41.04 -15.21
C ASN A 196 -44.33 41.48 -16.59
N ILE A 197 -44.24 40.63 -17.62
CA ILE A 197 -44.76 40.93 -18.95
C ILE A 197 -46.29 40.98 -18.93
N GLU A 198 -46.94 40.05 -18.23
CA GLU A 198 -48.39 40.04 -18.04
C GLU A 198 -48.85 41.31 -17.30
N ASP A 199 -48.17 41.69 -16.21
CA ASP A 199 -48.46 42.92 -15.46
C ASP A 199 -48.34 44.17 -16.34
N ILE A 200 -47.32 44.23 -17.20
CA ILE A 200 -47.12 45.34 -18.15
C ILE A 200 -48.24 45.38 -19.19
N GLN A 201 -48.67 44.23 -19.71
CA GLN A 201 -49.78 44.17 -20.66
C GLN A 201 -51.08 44.67 -20.04
N ASP A 202 -51.36 44.27 -18.80
CA ASP A 202 -52.53 44.73 -18.04
C ASP A 202 -52.48 46.24 -17.78
N ALA A 203 -51.31 46.77 -17.40
CA ALA A 203 -51.13 48.21 -17.22
C ALA A 203 -51.35 49.01 -18.52
N ILE A 204 -50.83 48.51 -19.65
CA ILE A 204 -51.04 49.13 -20.97
C ILE A 204 -52.52 49.10 -21.36
N SER A 205 -53.22 47.99 -21.12
CA SER A 205 -54.66 47.87 -21.43
C SER A 205 -55.50 48.86 -20.62
N THR A 206 -55.15 49.04 -19.34
CA THR A 206 -55.80 50.00 -18.43
C THR A 206 -55.58 51.43 -18.90
N LEU A 207 -54.33 51.79 -19.22
CA LEU A 207 -54.00 53.11 -19.76
C LEU A 207 -54.75 53.40 -21.06
N ARG A 208 -54.85 52.42 -21.96
CA ARG A 208 -55.62 52.55 -23.21
C ARG A 208 -57.10 52.83 -22.93
N SER A 209 -57.71 52.12 -21.98
CA SER A 209 -59.09 52.36 -21.57
C SER A 209 -59.28 53.78 -21.04
N HIS A 210 -58.38 54.26 -20.18
CA HIS A 210 -58.43 55.62 -19.63
C HIS A 210 -58.31 56.69 -20.72
N ILE A 211 -57.41 56.50 -21.69
CA ILE A 211 -57.26 57.42 -22.84
C ILE A 211 -58.56 57.44 -23.67
N SER A 212 -59.15 56.27 -23.94
CA SER A 212 -60.41 56.19 -24.70
C SER A 212 -61.55 56.92 -24.00
N GLN A 213 -61.68 56.76 -22.67
CA GLN A 213 -62.71 57.44 -21.88
C GLN A 213 -62.48 58.95 -21.84
N SER A 214 -61.23 59.39 -21.66
CA SER A 214 -60.86 60.81 -21.66
C SER A 214 -61.14 61.46 -23.01
N ASN A 215 -60.80 60.79 -24.11
CA ASN A 215 -61.08 61.28 -25.46
C ASN A 215 -62.59 61.42 -25.71
N ALA A 216 -63.39 60.42 -25.32
CA ALA A 216 -64.85 60.50 -25.44
C ALA A 216 -65.45 61.64 -24.60
N ALA A 217 -64.96 61.86 -23.38
CA ALA A 217 -65.40 62.97 -22.54
C ALA A 217 -65.01 64.33 -23.13
N ALA A 218 -63.81 64.44 -23.72
CA ALA A 218 -63.36 65.65 -24.39
C ALA A 218 -64.20 65.97 -25.63
N GLU A 219 -64.55 64.97 -26.45
CA GLU A 219 -65.44 65.14 -27.60
C GLU A 219 -66.81 65.70 -27.17
N VAL A 220 -67.43 65.13 -26.12
CA VAL A 220 -68.71 65.62 -25.59
C VAL A 220 -68.62 67.08 -25.14
N LEU A 221 -67.55 67.47 -24.45
CA LEU A 221 -67.33 68.85 -24.00
C LEU A 221 -67.07 69.83 -25.17
N ILE A 222 -66.41 69.38 -26.23
CA ILE A 222 -66.19 70.18 -27.43
C ILE A 222 -67.52 70.45 -28.13
N TRP A 223 -68.34 69.42 -28.34
CA TRP A 223 -69.66 69.56 -28.95
C TRP A 223 -70.60 70.44 -28.11
N SER A 224 -70.61 70.29 -26.78
CA SER A 224 -71.44 71.15 -25.92
C SER A 224 -71.02 72.62 -25.96
N LYS A 225 -69.71 72.91 -26.03
CA LYS A 225 -69.22 74.29 -26.15
C LYS A 225 -69.50 74.91 -27.52
N LEU A 226 -69.50 74.11 -28.59
CA LEU A 226 -69.87 74.57 -29.93
C LEU A 226 -71.36 74.96 -29.97
N ASP A 227 -72.24 74.15 -29.40
CA ASP A 227 -73.67 74.45 -29.27
C ASP A 227 -73.92 75.71 -28.41
N ASP A 228 -73.20 75.90 -27.30
CA ASP A 228 -73.29 77.12 -26.48
C ASP A 228 -72.81 78.39 -27.22
N SER A 229 -71.84 78.26 -28.14
CA SER A 229 -71.32 79.40 -28.92
C SER A 229 -72.23 79.80 -30.09
N GLU A 230 -73.09 78.92 -30.59
CA GLU A 230 -74.14 79.29 -31.56
C GLU A 230 -75.33 80.03 -30.89
N LEU A 231 -75.45 79.99 -29.56
CA LEU A 231 -76.51 80.65 -28.78
C LEU A 231 -76.15 82.06 -28.26
N THR A 232 -74.99 82.62 -28.61
CA THR A 232 -74.51 83.94 -28.13
C THR A 232 -74.25 84.99 -29.23
N LEU A 233 -74.90 84.83 -30.40
CA LEU A 233 -75.05 85.85 -31.44
C LEU A 233 -76.49 86.40 -31.45
#